data_AF-A0A3B8HLM1-F1
#
_entry.id   AF-A0A3B8HLM1-F1
#
_cell.length_a   1.000
_cell.length_b   1.000
_cell.length_c   1.000
_cell.angle_alpha   90.00
_cell.angle_beta   90.00
_cell.angle_gamma   90.00
#
_symmetry.space_group_name_H-M   'P 1'
#
loop_
_entity.id
_entity.type
_entity.pdbx_description
1 polymer ?
#
loop_
_entity_poly.entity_id
_entity_poly.type
_entity_poly.pdbx_seq_one_letter_code
_entity_poly.pdbx_strand_id
1 'polypeptide(L)'
;MDKVAALMMLLLFLSVFQAQAAPIRPVGPVTIEGTIQEVRWYPEKFVKGTPGMSGSAGKDRTFPARYVIRLTDLVLREPIQGNAAKFESTGGATIMLNHKVDDGFLKKGMRIIVFHYREQGDEGGTWTSFDRLEVVNARRGEL
;
A
#
# COMPACT_ATOMS: atom_id res chain seq x y z
N MET A 1 51.70 -1.28 -15.80
CA MET A 1 50.45 -0.86 -15.12
C MET A 1 50.80 -0.56 -13.68
N ASP A 2 50.70 0.70 -13.27
CA ASP A 2 51.03 1.12 -11.92
C ASP A 2 50.05 0.52 -10.90
N LYS A 3 50.59 -0.04 -9.81
CA LYS A 3 49.80 -0.67 -8.74
C LYS A 3 48.72 0.25 -8.17
N VAL A 4 48.95 1.56 -8.25
CA VAL A 4 48.01 2.63 -7.84
C VAL A 4 46.80 2.71 -8.78
N ALA A 5 47.02 2.58 -10.09
CA ALA A 5 45.94 2.61 -11.08
C ALA A 5 45.03 1.38 -10.96
N ALA A 6 45.61 0.20 -10.69
CA ALA A 6 44.84 -1.02 -10.44
C ALA A 6 44.00 -0.93 -9.16
N LEU A 7 44.53 -0.30 -8.09
CA LEU A 7 43.80 -0.09 -6.84
C LEU A 7 42.65 0.91 -7.00
N MET A 8 42.87 2.02 -7.71
CA MET A 8 41.81 2.99 -8.03
C MET A 8 40.70 2.37 -8.90
N MET A 9 41.07 1.52 -9.86
CA MET A 9 40.10 0.82 -10.69
C MET A 9 39.28 -0.20 -9.89
N LEU A 10 39.91 -0.94 -8.97
CA LEU A 10 39.22 -1.85 -8.05
C LEU A 10 38.26 -1.12 -7.10
N LEU A 11 38.65 0.05 -6.56
CA LEU A 11 37.80 0.88 -5.71
C LEU A 11 36.60 1.47 -6.47
N LEU A 12 36.76 1.81 -7.76
CA LEU A 12 35.66 2.21 -8.63
C LEU A 12 34.68 1.06 -8.89
N PHE A 13 35.18 -0.18 -9.11
CA PHE A 13 34.32 -1.37 -9.24
C PHE A 13 33.58 -1.73 -7.95
N LEU A 14 34.17 -1.46 -6.78
CA LEU A 14 33.52 -1.66 -5.48
C LEU A 14 32.48 -0.59 -5.16
N SER A 15 32.52 0.60 -5.76
CA SER A 15 31.57 1.68 -5.47
C SER A 15 30.17 1.50 -6.09
N VAL A 16 29.96 0.46 -6.90
CA VAL A 16 28.65 0.07 -7.44
C VAL A 16 27.84 -0.71 -6.38
N PHE A 17 27.89 -0.26 -5.12
CA PHE A 17 26.97 -0.76 -4.11
C PHE A 17 25.59 -0.16 -4.40
N GLN A 18 24.71 -1.06 -4.80
CA GLN A 18 23.30 -0.85 -5.11
C GLN A 18 22.65 0.05 -4.05
N ALA A 19 22.00 1.14 -4.48
CA ALA A 19 21.09 1.87 -3.63
C ALA A 19 19.95 0.92 -3.21
N GLN A 20 20.04 0.35 -2.01
CA GLN A 20 18.94 -0.40 -1.43
C GLN A 20 17.81 0.58 -1.12
N ALA A 21 16.61 0.24 -1.59
CA ALA A 21 15.39 0.94 -1.25
C ALA A 21 15.20 1.04 0.27
N ALA A 22 14.74 2.18 0.75
CA ALA A 22 14.25 2.34 2.10
C ALA A 22 12.82 1.77 2.16
N PRO A 23 12.60 0.67 2.91
CA PRO A 23 11.26 0.11 3.03
C PRO A 23 10.30 1.14 3.64
N ILE A 24 9.11 1.25 3.07
CA ILE A 24 8.01 1.95 3.75
C ILE A 24 7.70 1.14 5.01
N ARG A 25 7.62 1.83 6.17
CA ARG A 25 7.24 1.17 7.42
C ARG A 25 5.91 0.44 7.20
N PRO A 26 5.86 -0.88 7.40
CA PRO A 26 4.65 -1.65 7.14
C PRO A 26 3.52 -1.21 8.09
N VAL A 27 2.30 -1.55 7.72
CA VAL A 27 1.09 -1.34 8.51
C VAL A 27 0.42 -2.69 8.74
N GLY A 28 -0.06 -2.88 9.97
CA GLY A 28 -0.92 -4.00 10.32
C GLY A 28 -0.16 -5.31 10.61
N PRO A 29 -0.87 -6.43 10.75
CA PRO A 29 -2.30 -6.60 10.55
C PRO A 29 -3.15 -5.72 11.48
N VAL A 30 -4.20 -5.11 10.93
CA VAL A 30 -5.18 -4.32 11.69
C VAL A 30 -6.58 -4.49 11.12
N THR A 31 -7.58 -4.57 11.99
CA THR A 31 -8.99 -4.53 11.62
C THR A 31 -9.46 -3.08 11.59
N ILE A 32 -9.91 -2.63 10.42
CA ILE A 32 -10.31 -1.25 10.15
C ILE A 32 -11.81 -1.24 9.88
N GLU A 33 -12.57 -0.49 10.66
CA GLU A 33 -13.96 -0.16 10.38
C GLU A 33 -14.08 1.32 10.01
N GLY A 34 -14.96 1.66 9.08
CA GLY A 34 -15.21 3.05 8.70
C GLY A 34 -16.28 3.21 7.62
N THR A 35 -16.61 4.46 7.33
CA THR A 35 -17.57 4.87 6.30
C THR A 35 -16.83 5.29 5.04
N ILE A 36 -17.20 4.77 3.87
CA ILE A 36 -16.59 5.15 2.59
C ILE A 36 -17.03 6.57 2.19
N GLN A 37 -16.10 7.52 2.23
CA GLN A 37 -16.33 8.90 1.78
C GLN A 37 -16.07 9.05 0.27
N GLU A 38 -15.02 8.40 -0.22
CA GLU A 38 -14.62 8.40 -1.64
C GLU A 38 -14.24 6.98 -2.07
N VAL A 39 -14.57 6.62 -3.31
CA VAL A 39 -14.19 5.35 -3.91
C VAL A 39 -13.80 5.57 -5.36
N ARG A 40 -12.71 4.94 -5.77
CA ARG A 40 -12.32 4.83 -7.16
C ARG A 40 -11.74 3.45 -7.42
N TRP A 41 -12.18 2.81 -8.49
CA TRP A 41 -11.56 1.59 -8.96
C TRP A 41 -10.44 1.91 -9.97
N TYR A 42 -9.37 1.14 -9.91
CA TYR A 42 -8.26 1.20 -10.86
C TYR A 42 -8.02 -0.19 -11.45
N PRO A 43 -7.89 -0.30 -12.79
CA PRO A 43 -7.55 -1.56 -13.42
C PRO A 43 -6.13 -1.97 -13.08
N GLU A 44 -5.84 -3.26 -13.31
CA GLU A 44 -4.48 -3.76 -13.27
C GLU A 44 -3.58 -2.94 -14.21
N LYS A 45 -2.39 -2.61 -13.73
CA LYS A 45 -1.44 -1.79 -14.49
C LYS A 45 -0.05 -2.39 -14.43
N PHE A 46 0.48 -2.73 -15.59
CA PHE A 46 1.89 -3.03 -15.77
C PHE A 46 2.71 -1.74 -15.89
N VAL A 47 3.85 -1.69 -15.21
CA VAL A 47 4.80 -0.56 -15.26
C VAL A 47 6.21 -1.13 -15.45
N LYS A 48 6.90 -0.65 -16.48
CA LYS A 48 8.31 -0.97 -16.71
C LYS A 48 9.18 -0.39 -15.60
N GLY A 49 10.16 -1.17 -15.18
CA GLY A 49 11.20 -0.73 -14.27
C GLY A 49 12.04 0.37 -14.90
N THR A 50 12.56 1.27 -14.09
CA THR A 50 13.52 2.29 -14.53
C THR A 50 14.91 1.85 -14.09
N PRO A 51 15.78 1.38 -15.02
CA PRO A 51 17.12 0.91 -14.66
C PRO A 51 17.89 1.94 -13.84
N GLY A 52 18.58 1.49 -12.78
CA GLY A 52 19.32 2.36 -11.86
C GLY A 52 18.50 2.91 -10.69
N MET A 53 17.17 2.74 -10.68
CA MET A 53 16.35 3.06 -9.50
C MET A 53 16.41 1.96 -8.44
N SER A 54 16.28 2.33 -7.17
CA SER A 54 16.26 1.41 -6.03
C SER A 54 14.95 0.61 -5.94
N GLY A 55 14.99 -0.48 -5.16
CA GLY A 55 13.80 -1.26 -4.80
C GLY A 55 13.03 -1.81 -5.99
N SER A 56 11.71 -1.81 -5.86
CA SER A 56 10.83 -2.19 -6.95
C SER A 56 10.81 -1.17 -8.08
N ALA A 57 11.23 0.10 -7.88
CA ALA A 57 11.32 1.13 -8.93
C ALA A 57 12.24 0.72 -10.08
N GLY A 58 13.31 -0.01 -9.76
CA GLY A 58 14.24 -0.57 -10.75
C GLY A 58 13.72 -1.77 -11.54
N LYS A 59 12.58 -2.36 -11.17
CA LYS A 59 12.08 -3.62 -11.71
C LYS A 59 10.72 -3.45 -12.39
N ASP A 60 10.49 -4.26 -13.41
CA ASP A 60 9.16 -4.44 -13.99
C ASP A 60 8.19 -4.91 -12.89
N ARG A 61 6.99 -4.34 -12.86
CA ARG A 61 5.99 -4.64 -11.83
C ARG A 61 4.58 -4.55 -12.38
N THR A 62 3.72 -5.35 -11.77
CA THR A 62 2.28 -5.29 -12.00
C THR A 62 1.60 -4.83 -10.71
N PHE A 63 0.80 -3.78 -10.85
CA PHE A 63 -0.09 -3.29 -9.81
C PHE A 63 -1.44 -3.98 -9.97
N PRO A 64 -1.90 -4.79 -9.00
CA PRO A 64 -3.19 -5.48 -9.12
C PRO A 64 -4.33 -4.48 -9.21
N ALA A 65 -5.40 -4.88 -9.91
CA ALA A 65 -6.67 -4.17 -9.91
C ALA A 65 -7.19 -3.99 -8.48
N ARG A 66 -7.71 -2.80 -8.17
CA ARG A 66 -8.00 -2.41 -6.79
C ARG A 66 -9.00 -1.27 -6.68
N TYR A 67 -9.72 -1.25 -5.57
CA TYR A 67 -10.34 -0.04 -5.07
C TYR A 67 -9.32 0.79 -4.27
N VAL A 68 -9.35 2.10 -4.49
CA VAL A 68 -8.75 3.10 -3.60
C VAL A 68 -9.91 3.82 -2.93
N ILE A 69 -9.99 3.72 -1.61
CA ILE A 69 -11.08 4.28 -0.83
C ILE A 69 -10.56 5.21 0.25
N ARG A 70 -11.31 6.29 0.48
CA ARG A 70 -11.14 7.15 1.65
C ARG A 70 -12.21 6.79 2.67
N LEU A 71 -11.78 6.44 3.88
CA LEU A 71 -12.63 6.10 5.01
C LEU A 71 -12.68 7.24 6.02
N THR A 72 -13.87 7.52 6.55
CA THR A 72 -14.13 8.37 7.72
C THR A 72 -14.72 7.54 8.87
N ASP A 73 -14.93 8.16 10.03
CA ASP A 73 -15.51 7.50 11.22
C ASP A 73 -14.75 6.22 11.61
N LEU A 74 -13.42 6.31 11.56
CA LEU A 74 -12.52 5.18 11.71
C LEU A 74 -12.63 4.58 13.11
N VAL A 75 -12.79 3.26 13.16
CA VAL A 75 -12.63 2.46 14.37
C VAL A 75 -11.60 1.38 14.07
N LEU A 76 -10.53 1.39 14.86
CA LEU A 76 -9.47 0.38 14.80
C LEU A 76 -9.68 -0.58 15.98
N ARG A 77 -9.74 -1.89 15.72
CA ARG A 77 -10.06 -2.86 16.78
C ARG A 77 -8.82 -3.38 17.52
N GLU A 78 -7.64 -3.21 16.95
CA GLU A 78 -6.35 -3.58 17.54
C GLU A 78 -5.35 -2.41 17.43
N PRO A 79 -4.33 -2.34 18.30
CA PRO A 79 -3.22 -1.41 18.11
C PRO A 79 -2.53 -1.64 16.76
N ILE A 80 -2.28 -0.57 16.02
CA ILE A 80 -1.59 -0.67 14.73
C ILE A 80 -0.12 -1.02 14.97
N GLN A 81 0.32 -2.13 14.38
CA GLN A 81 1.73 -2.42 14.25
C GLN A 81 2.31 -1.61 13.08
N GLY A 82 3.47 -1.00 13.32
CA GLY A 82 4.19 -0.22 12.31
C GLY A 82 3.69 1.22 12.18
N ASN A 83 3.31 1.65 10.97
CA ASN A 83 3.01 3.07 10.70
C ASN A 83 1.60 3.51 11.14
N ALA A 84 1.39 3.65 12.45
CA ALA A 84 0.11 4.04 13.06
C ALA A 84 -0.37 5.44 12.63
N ALA A 85 0.57 6.38 12.39
CA ALA A 85 0.28 7.76 11.98
C ALA A 85 -0.64 7.86 10.75
N LYS A 86 -0.66 6.83 9.89
CA LYS A 86 -1.56 6.74 8.74
C LYS A 86 -3.05 6.82 9.13
N PHE A 87 -3.42 6.30 10.30
CA PHE A 87 -4.81 6.23 10.76
C PHE A 87 -5.13 7.17 11.92
N GLU A 88 -4.12 7.81 12.49
CA GLU A 88 -4.26 8.79 13.58
C GLU A 88 -4.68 10.19 13.08
N SER A 89 -4.76 10.40 11.77
CA SER A 89 -5.18 11.68 11.21
C SER A 89 -6.68 11.93 11.40
N THR A 90 -7.04 13.12 11.88
CA THR A 90 -8.43 13.52 12.20
C THR A 90 -9.39 13.54 11.00
N GLY A 91 -8.88 13.38 9.78
CA GLY A 91 -9.64 13.44 8.53
C GLY A 91 -9.91 12.10 7.86
N GLY A 92 -9.65 10.98 8.55
CA GLY A 92 -9.84 9.63 8.00
C GLY A 92 -8.56 9.01 7.43
N ALA A 93 -8.71 7.93 6.66
CA ALA A 93 -7.58 7.20 6.07
C ALA A 93 -7.88 6.75 4.65
N THR A 94 -6.86 6.77 3.79
CA THR A 94 -6.95 6.18 2.45
C THR A 94 -6.30 4.80 2.45
N ILE A 95 -7.05 3.79 2.02
CA ILE A 95 -6.56 2.41 1.91
C ILE A 95 -6.82 1.84 0.51
N MET A 96 -6.05 0.82 0.14
CA MET A 96 -6.18 0.12 -1.15
C MET A 96 -6.65 -1.31 -0.92
N LEU A 97 -7.72 -1.71 -1.59
CA LEU A 97 -8.30 -3.05 -1.49
C LEU A 97 -8.21 -3.74 -2.85
N ASN A 98 -7.40 -4.78 -2.97
CA ASN A 98 -7.30 -5.56 -4.20
C ASN A 98 -8.67 -6.17 -4.55
N HIS A 99 -9.14 -5.92 -5.76
CA HIS A 99 -10.42 -6.41 -6.28
C HIS A 99 -10.37 -6.47 -7.80
N LYS A 100 -10.60 -7.66 -8.37
CA LYS A 100 -10.24 -7.97 -9.77
C LYS A 100 -11.08 -7.24 -10.82
N VAL A 101 -12.31 -6.86 -10.50
CA VAL A 101 -13.29 -6.34 -11.45
C VAL A 101 -13.90 -5.05 -10.93
N ASP A 102 -14.32 -4.15 -11.83
CA ASP A 102 -15.13 -2.99 -11.43
C ASP A 102 -16.62 -3.36 -11.48
N ASP A 103 -17.09 -4.03 -10.43
CA ASP A 103 -18.48 -4.50 -10.30
C ASP A 103 -19.33 -3.55 -9.43
N GLY A 104 -18.78 -2.40 -9.03
CA GLY A 104 -19.44 -1.47 -8.13
C GLY A 104 -19.70 -2.05 -6.72
N PHE A 105 -18.91 -3.04 -6.29
CA PHE A 105 -19.03 -3.68 -4.97
C PHE A 105 -18.92 -2.68 -3.82
N LEU A 106 -18.06 -1.66 -3.95
CA LEU A 106 -17.89 -0.58 -2.98
C LEU A 106 -18.49 0.72 -3.48
N LYS A 107 -19.28 1.38 -2.62
CA LYS A 107 -19.95 2.65 -2.92
C LYS A 107 -19.77 3.64 -1.77
N LYS A 108 -19.75 4.92 -2.13
CA LYS A 108 -19.80 6.03 -1.15
C LYS A 108 -21.00 5.83 -0.19
N GLY A 109 -20.77 6.07 1.09
CA GLY A 109 -21.75 5.92 2.16
C GLY A 109 -21.82 4.52 2.78
N MET A 110 -21.20 3.50 2.18
CA MET A 110 -21.13 2.18 2.80
C MET A 110 -20.26 2.21 4.06
N ARG A 111 -20.75 1.61 5.14
CA ARG A 111 -19.92 1.29 6.30
C ARG A 111 -19.35 -0.11 6.12
N ILE A 112 -18.04 -0.26 6.28
CA ILE A 112 -17.34 -1.52 6.04
C ILE A 112 -16.43 -1.88 7.21
N ILE A 113 -16.10 -3.17 7.31
CA ILE A 113 -15.05 -3.70 8.18
C ILE A 113 -14.06 -4.48 7.31
N VAL A 114 -12.80 -4.06 7.34
CA VAL A 114 -11.67 -4.73 6.68
C VAL A 114 -10.89 -5.48 7.75
N PHE A 115 -10.87 -6.81 7.69
CA PHE A 115 -10.18 -7.65 8.66
C PHE A 115 -8.73 -7.89 8.28
N HIS A 116 -7.82 -7.74 9.25
CA HIS A 116 -6.38 -7.98 9.12
C HIS A 116 -5.75 -7.31 7.89
N TYR A 117 -6.10 -6.04 7.66
CA TYR A 117 -5.47 -5.23 6.62
C TYR A 117 -3.96 -5.11 6.87
N ARG A 118 -3.18 -5.32 5.81
CA ARG A 118 -1.72 -5.20 5.80
C ARG A 118 -1.32 -4.35 4.61
N GLU A 119 -0.32 -3.50 4.82
CA GLU A 119 0.26 -2.67 3.78
C GLU A 119 1.78 -2.61 3.94
N GLN A 120 2.48 -2.73 2.83
CA GLN A 120 3.93 -2.65 2.75
C GLN A 120 4.33 -2.04 1.42
N GLY A 121 5.57 -1.58 1.30
CA GLY A 121 6.04 -1.02 0.05
C GLY A 121 7.44 -0.47 0.12
N ASP A 122 7.83 0.15 -0.98
CA ASP A 122 9.08 0.86 -1.17
C ASP A 122 8.86 2.03 -2.15
N GLU A 123 9.92 2.67 -2.62
CA GLU A 123 9.85 3.82 -3.54
C GLU A 123 9.14 3.49 -4.85
N GLY A 124 9.07 2.21 -5.22
CA GLY A 124 8.42 1.79 -6.45
C GLY A 124 6.97 1.39 -6.29
N GLY A 125 6.42 1.32 -5.07
CA GLY A 125 4.99 1.10 -4.90
C GLY A 125 4.57 0.62 -3.53
N THR A 126 3.25 0.44 -3.41
CA THR A 126 2.59 -0.09 -2.21
C THR A 126 1.78 -1.32 -2.59
N TRP A 127 1.88 -2.34 -1.76
CA TRP A 127 1.13 -3.60 -1.86
C TRP A 127 0.30 -3.78 -0.61
N THR A 128 -0.94 -4.21 -0.81
CA THR A 128 -1.89 -4.41 0.26
C THR A 128 -2.49 -5.80 0.20
N SER A 129 -2.91 -6.29 1.35
CA SER A 129 -3.67 -7.53 1.51
C SER A 129 -4.60 -7.40 2.70
N PHE A 130 -5.69 -8.15 2.70
CA PHE A 130 -6.62 -8.25 3.82
C PHE A 130 -7.24 -9.65 3.78
N ASP A 131 -7.73 -10.12 4.92
CA ASP A 131 -8.23 -11.49 5.03
C ASP A 131 -9.71 -11.56 4.62
N ARG A 132 -10.48 -10.53 4.98
CA ARG A 132 -11.92 -10.47 4.74
C ARG A 132 -12.43 -9.03 4.70
N LEU A 133 -13.49 -8.80 3.93
CA LEU A 133 -14.24 -7.55 3.92
C LEU A 133 -15.71 -7.82 4.23
N GLU A 134 -16.29 -7.02 5.13
CA GLU A 134 -17.72 -7.06 5.45
C GLU A 134 -18.36 -5.69 5.24
N VAL A 135 -19.57 -5.67 4.68
CA VAL A 135 -20.42 -4.48 4.66
C VAL A 135 -21.31 -4.52 5.89
N VAL A 136 -21.23 -3.48 6.72
CA VAL A 136 -22.10 -3.33 7.87
C VAL A 136 -23.47 -2.88 7.35
N ASN A 137 -24.37 -3.84 7.18
CA ASN A 137 -25.77 -3.50 6.94
C ASN A 137 -26.27 -2.71 8.15
N ALA A 138 -26.58 -1.43 7.97
CA ALA A 138 -27.40 -0.70 8.93
C ALA A 138 -28.63 -1.57 9.19
N ARG A 139 -28.89 -1.91 10.45
CA ARG A 139 -30.11 -2.63 10.80
C ARG A 139 -31.27 -1.83 10.21
N ARG A 140 -31.99 -2.48 9.30
CA ARG A 140 -33.23 -1.99 8.72
C ARG A 140 -34.24 -1.90 9.87
N GLY A 141 -34.44 -0.71 10.43
CA GLY A 141 -35.42 -0.57 11.51
C GLY A 141 -35.35 0.69 12.35
N GLU A 142 -35.22 1.88 11.75
CA GLU A 142 -35.73 3.13 12.34
C GLU A 142 -36.18 4.05 11.19
N LEU A 143 -37.46 3.91 10.81
CA LEU A 143 -38.29 4.90 10.12
C LEU A 143 -39.64 4.93 10.83
#